data_AF-A0A5S9MC28-F1
#
_entry.id   AF-A0A5S9MC28-F1
#
_cell.length_a   1.000
_cell.length_b   1.000
_cell.length_c   1.000
_cell.angle_alpha   90.00
_cell.angle_beta   90.00
_cell.angle_gamma   90.00
#
_symmetry.space_group_name_H-M   'P 1'
#
loop_
_entity.id
_entity.type
_entity.pdbx_description
1 polymer ?
#
loop_
_entity_poly.entity_id
_entity_poly.type
_entity_poly.pdbx_seq_one_letter_code
_entity_poly.pdbx_strand_id
1 'polypeptide(L)'
;MPDEADDYTPPKDGLDMKLTVDAKVQTIIERELDNAQAKYNPDGMIAIAMNPKNGEVLGMSSRPDFDPADYQSVDSKVFNRNLPVWSTYEPGSTFKIITLAAALEEKKSI
;
A
#
# COMPACT_ATOMS: atom_id res chain seq x y z
N MET A 1 9.55 14.78 -56.94
CA MET A 1 9.13 13.37 -56.94
C MET A 1 7.76 13.36 -56.30
N PRO A 2 6.68 13.08 -57.04
CA PRO A 2 5.39 12.77 -56.44
C PRO A 2 5.44 11.33 -55.89
N ASP A 3 4.75 11.06 -54.79
CA ASP A 3 4.64 9.76 -54.09
C ASP A 3 5.50 9.55 -52.83
N GLU A 4 5.56 10.53 -51.92
CA GLU A 4 5.65 10.20 -50.50
C GLU A 4 4.30 10.53 -49.86
N ALA A 5 3.42 9.52 -49.80
CA ALA A 5 2.25 9.58 -48.93
C ALA A 5 2.75 9.46 -47.48
N ASP A 6 2.52 10.49 -46.67
CA ASP A 6 2.74 10.43 -45.22
C ASP A 6 1.97 9.21 -44.67
N ASP A 7 2.69 8.20 -44.18
CA ASP A 7 2.09 7.02 -43.57
C ASP A 7 1.50 7.42 -42.21
N TYR A 8 0.21 7.77 -42.22
CA TYR A 8 -0.51 8.17 -41.01
C TYR A 8 -0.73 6.96 -40.11
N THR A 9 -0.03 6.95 -38.97
CA THR A 9 -0.27 5.97 -37.89
C THR A 9 -1.16 6.60 -36.81
N PRO A 10 -2.40 6.13 -36.63
CA PRO A 10 -3.27 6.66 -35.59
C PRO A 10 -2.71 6.35 -34.19
N PRO A 11 -2.95 7.23 -33.20
CA PRO A 11 -2.57 6.97 -31.83
C PRO A 11 -3.28 5.72 -31.31
N LYS A 12 -2.59 4.96 -30.45
CA LYS A 12 -3.16 3.82 -29.73
C LYS A 12 -3.48 4.25 -28.31
N ASP A 13 -4.64 3.82 -27.82
CA ASP A 13 -5.03 4.05 -26.44
C ASP A 13 -4.05 3.40 -25.46
N GLY A 14 -3.97 3.98 -24.26
CA GLY A 14 -3.21 3.42 -23.16
C GLY A 14 -3.75 2.07 -22.72
N LEU A 15 -2.90 1.29 -22.04
CA LEU A 15 -3.31 0.02 -21.45
C LEU A 15 -3.95 0.23 -20.08
N ASP A 16 -4.91 -0.63 -19.76
CA ASP A 16 -5.50 -0.68 -18.42
C ASP A 16 -4.63 -1.45 -17.43
N MET A 17 -4.61 -0.98 -16.18
CA MET A 17 -3.95 -1.65 -15.06
C MET A 17 -5.00 -2.23 -14.11
N LYS A 18 -4.93 -3.53 -13.85
CA LYS A 18 -5.75 -4.19 -12.84
C LYS A 18 -4.93 -4.41 -11.56
N LEU A 19 -5.43 -3.86 -10.46
CA LEU A 19 -4.85 -4.06 -9.14
C LEU A 19 -5.40 -5.32 -8.47
N THR A 20 -4.67 -5.79 -7.44
CA THR A 20 -5.11 -6.85 -6.52
C THR A 20 -6.03 -6.33 -5.42
N VAL A 21 -6.11 -5.00 -5.27
CA VAL A 21 -6.88 -4.32 -4.24
C VAL A 21 -8.36 -4.64 -4.39
N ASP A 22 -8.97 -5.10 -3.30
CA ASP A 22 -10.41 -5.24 -3.18
C ASP A 22 -10.99 -3.94 -2.60
N ALA A 23 -11.85 -3.27 -3.36
CA ALA A 23 -12.41 -1.97 -2.99
C ALA A 23 -13.15 -1.99 -1.65
N LYS A 24 -13.80 -3.11 -1.27
CA LYS A 24 -14.50 -3.21 0.01
C LYS A 24 -13.51 -3.31 1.16
N VAL A 25 -12.46 -4.10 1.00
CA VAL A 25 -11.39 -4.23 2.00
C VAL A 25 -10.68 -2.89 2.19
N GLN A 26 -10.31 -2.22 1.10
CA GLN A 26 -9.69 -0.89 1.13
C GLN A 26 -10.56 0.13 1.88
N THR A 27 -11.85 0.22 1.54
CA THR A 27 -12.80 1.16 2.17
C THR A 27 -12.92 0.91 3.68
N ILE A 28 -12.94 -0.37 4.10
CA ILE A 28 -13.00 -0.71 5.52
C ILE A 28 -11.71 -0.27 6.23
N ILE A 29 -10.54 -0.55 5.65
CA ILE A 29 -9.25 -0.14 6.22
C ILE A 29 -9.19 1.37 6.41
N GLU A 30 -9.52 2.14 5.38
CA GLU A 30 -9.51 3.61 5.43
C GLU A 30 -10.44 4.14 6.54
N ARG A 31 -11.68 3.65 6.57
CA ARG A 31 -12.66 4.05 7.61
C ARG A 31 -12.17 3.75 9.02
N GLU A 32 -11.61 2.56 9.26
CA GLU A 32 -11.14 2.19 10.60
C GLU A 32 -9.88 2.96 10.99
N LEU A 33 -9.00 3.29 10.04
CA LEU A 33 -7.88 4.20 10.29
C LEU A 33 -8.36 5.62 10.61
N ASP A 34 -9.38 6.14 9.94
CA ASP A 34 -9.96 7.45 10.27
C ASP A 34 -10.56 7.46 11.67
N ASN A 35 -11.33 6.42 12.01
CA ASN A 35 -11.88 6.26 13.36
C ASN A 35 -10.77 6.21 14.42
N ALA A 36 -9.69 5.47 14.15
CA ALA A 36 -8.56 5.36 15.06
C ALA A 36 -7.79 6.70 15.18
N GLN A 37 -7.61 7.43 14.08
CA GLN A 37 -6.93 8.72 14.07
C GLN A 37 -7.71 9.72 14.93
N ALA A 38 -9.02 9.80 14.71
CA ALA A 38 -9.91 10.69 15.46
C ALA A 38 -9.94 10.34 16.96
N LYS A 39 -9.87 9.04 17.30
CA LYS A 39 -9.96 8.57 18.69
C LYS A 39 -8.65 8.72 19.46
N TYR A 40 -7.51 8.44 18.83
CA TYR A 40 -6.23 8.29 19.54
C TYR A 40 -5.21 9.37 19.19
N ASN A 41 -5.44 10.17 18.14
CA ASN A 41 -4.53 11.17 17.62
C ASN A 41 -3.05 10.71 17.55
N PRO A 42 -2.76 9.57 16.90
CA PRO A 42 -1.40 9.06 16.79
C PRO A 42 -0.54 9.89 15.83
N ASP A 43 0.78 9.81 15.99
CA ASP A 43 1.76 10.43 15.08
C ASP A 43 1.74 9.80 13.67
N GLY A 44 1.32 8.53 13.57
CA GLY A 44 1.13 7.84 12.31
C GLY A 44 0.54 6.44 12.49
N MET A 45 -0.06 5.92 11.42
CA MET A 45 -0.65 4.58 11.40
C MET A 45 -0.46 3.93 10.04
N ILE A 46 -0.39 2.61 10.01
CA ILE A 46 -0.26 1.79 8.80
C ILE A 46 -1.18 0.58 8.95
N ALA A 47 -1.86 0.21 7.87
CA ALA A 47 -2.59 -1.04 7.77
C ALA A 47 -2.38 -1.68 6.39
N ILE A 48 -2.20 -3.00 6.37
CA ILE A 48 -2.07 -3.82 5.16
C ILE A 48 -2.92 -5.08 5.35
N ALA A 49 -3.78 -5.38 4.39
CA ALA A 49 -4.46 -6.66 4.27
C ALA A 49 -3.91 -7.44 3.08
N MET A 50 -3.51 -8.68 3.31
CA MET A 50 -2.86 -9.54 2.31
C MET A 50 -3.49 -10.93 2.28
N ASN A 51 -3.63 -11.50 1.09
CA ASN A 51 -4.02 -12.89 0.92
C ASN A 51 -2.84 -13.81 1.32
N PRO A 52 -3.01 -14.67 2.34
CA PRO A 52 -1.90 -15.47 2.87
C PRO A 52 -1.43 -16.58 1.92
N LYS A 53 -2.21 -16.92 0.88
CA LYS A 53 -1.88 -18.01 -0.04
C LYS A 53 -0.99 -17.56 -1.20
N ASN A 54 -1.18 -16.34 -1.70
CA ASN A 54 -0.50 -15.83 -2.91
C ASN A 54 0.17 -14.46 -2.72
N GLY A 55 0.03 -13.82 -1.56
CA GLY A 55 0.67 -12.53 -1.25
C GLY A 55 -0.02 -11.32 -1.89
N GLU A 56 -1.18 -11.47 -2.52
CA GLU A 56 -1.92 -10.34 -3.09
C GLU A 56 -2.28 -9.32 -2.00
N VAL A 57 -1.99 -8.04 -2.24
CA VAL A 57 -2.41 -6.95 -1.35
C VAL A 57 -3.86 -6.60 -1.67
N LEU A 58 -4.75 -6.90 -0.74
CA LEU A 58 -6.19 -6.66 -0.85
C LEU A 58 -6.57 -5.24 -0.41
N GLY A 59 -5.75 -4.60 0.42
CA GLY A 59 -5.90 -3.21 0.80
C GLY A 59 -4.72 -2.72 1.61
N MET A 60 -4.43 -1.43 1.52
CA MET A 60 -3.28 -0.78 2.15
C MET A 60 -3.60 0.69 2.37
N SER A 61 -3.35 1.21 3.58
CA SER A 61 -3.50 2.63 3.85
C SER A 61 -2.62 3.05 5.03
N SER A 62 -2.42 4.35 5.18
CA SER A 62 -1.68 4.94 6.28
C SER A 62 -2.24 6.29 6.71
N ARG A 63 -1.88 6.75 7.90
CA ARG A 63 -2.10 8.12 8.35
C ARG A 63 -0.75 8.78 8.71
N PRO A 64 -0.54 10.07 8.39
CA PRO A 64 -1.45 10.95 7.66
C PRO A 64 -1.64 10.52 6.19
N ASP A 65 -2.79 10.89 5.61
CA ASP A 65 -3.17 10.64 4.21
C ASP A 65 -3.59 11.96 3.55
N PHE A 66 -3.93 11.92 2.27
CA PHE A 66 -4.30 13.11 1.50
C PHE A 66 -5.43 12.82 0.50
N ASP A 67 -6.19 13.86 0.13
CA ASP A 67 -7.10 13.79 -1.01
C ASP A 67 -6.29 13.99 -2.31
N PRO A 68 -6.27 13.03 -3.24
CA PRO A 68 -5.57 13.18 -4.52
C PRO A 68 -6.03 14.39 -5.35
N ALA A 69 -7.29 14.81 -5.21
CA ALA A 69 -7.82 15.98 -5.90
C ALA A 69 -7.31 17.30 -5.31
N ASP A 70 -6.83 17.30 -4.06
CA ASP A 70 -6.33 18.48 -3.33
C ASP A 70 -5.00 18.19 -2.62
N TYR A 71 -4.11 17.44 -3.28
CA TYR A 71 -2.83 17.01 -2.69
C TYR A 71 -1.89 18.18 -2.34
N GLN A 72 -2.09 19.36 -2.94
CA GLN A 72 -1.27 20.55 -2.67
C GLN A 72 -1.58 21.20 -1.31
N SER A 73 -2.68 20.80 -0.67
CA SER A 73 -3.06 21.26 0.67
C SER A 73 -2.21 20.67 1.80
N VAL A 74 -1.44 19.60 1.53
CA VAL A 74 -0.60 18.91 2.53
C VAL A 74 0.89 19.03 2.20
N ASP A 75 1.76 18.79 3.19
CA ASP A 75 3.21 18.74 2.98
C ASP A 75 3.56 17.65 1.95
N SER A 76 4.49 17.97 1.04
CA SER A 76 4.93 17.04 -0.01
C SER A 76 5.42 15.68 0.49
N LYS A 77 5.86 15.56 1.74
CA LYS A 77 6.24 14.29 2.36
C LYS A 77 5.06 13.33 2.54
N VAL A 78 3.82 13.84 2.61
CA VAL A 78 2.61 13.04 2.79
C VAL A 78 2.27 12.31 1.49
N PHE A 79 2.18 13.03 0.36
CA PHE A 79 1.78 12.41 -0.91
C PHE A 79 2.92 11.75 -1.71
N ASN A 80 4.18 12.12 -1.45
CA ASN A 80 5.33 11.50 -2.13
C ASN A 80 5.77 10.17 -1.50
N ARG A 81 5.09 9.67 -0.46
CA ARG A 81 5.50 8.46 0.28
C ARG A 81 4.30 7.58 0.60
N ASN A 82 4.36 6.33 0.18
CA ASN A 82 3.46 5.30 0.66
C ASN A 82 4.07 4.66 1.93
N LEU A 83 3.69 5.13 3.12
CA LEU A 83 4.32 4.74 4.39
C LEU A 83 4.41 3.23 4.67
N PRO A 84 3.40 2.40 4.36
CA PRO A 84 3.46 0.94 4.50
C PRO A 84 4.59 0.28 3.68
N VAL A 85 5.10 0.96 2.64
CA VAL A 85 6.21 0.49 1.80
C VAL A 85 7.52 1.21 2.14
N TRP A 86 7.45 2.50 2.43
CA TRP A 86 8.61 3.37 2.57
C TRP A 86 9.17 3.44 4.00
N SER A 87 8.30 3.35 5.01
CA SER A 87 8.68 3.53 6.41
C SER A 87 9.37 2.28 6.96
N THR A 88 10.34 2.49 7.85
CA THR A 88 11.00 1.42 8.62
C THR A 88 10.84 1.70 10.10
N TYR A 89 10.60 0.65 10.88
CA TYR A 89 10.48 0.72 12.33
C TYR A 89 10.93 -0.60 12.95
N GLU A 90 11.32 -0.56 14.23
CA GLU A 90 11.68 -1.77 14.96
C GLU A 90 10.40 -2.59 15.26
N PRO A 91 10.29 -3.85 14.78
CA PRO A 91 9.07 -4.65 14.90
C PRO A 91 8.75 -5.10 16.34
N GLY A 92 9.71 -4.95 17.27
CA GLY A 92 9.55 -5.33 18.67
C GLY A 92 9.04 -6.77 18.85
N SER A 93 8.07 -6.96 19.74
CA SER A 93 7.55 -8.30 20.05
C SER A 93 6.84 -8.99 18.87
N THR A 94 6.42 -8.28 17.83
CA THR A 94 5.81 -8.92 16.64
C THR A 94 6.81 -9.81 15.89
N PHE A 95 8.12 -9.55 16.04
CA PHE A 95 9.18 -10.35 15.42
C PHE A 95 9.36 -11.73 16.06
N LYS A 96 8.86 -11.95 17.29
CA LYS A 96 9.05 -13.21 18.04
C LYS A 96 8.49 -14.44 17.31
N ILE A 97 7.57 -14.27 16.37
CA ILE A 97 7.07 -15.36 15.50
C ILE A 97 8.21 -16.04 14.73
N ILE A 98 9.23 -15.27 14.32
CA ILE A 98 10.39 -15.80 13.58
C ILE A 98 11.27 -16.63 14.52
N THR A 99 11.58 -16.11 15.71
CA THR A 99 12.36 -16.86 16.72
C THR A 99 11.65 -18.14 17.15
N LEU A 100 10.33 -18.08 17.35
CA LEU A 100 9.52 -19.25 17.68
C LEU A 100 9.55 -20.28 16.54
N ALA A 101 9.36 -19.85 15.29
CA ALA A 101 9.42 -20.73 14.13
C ALA A 101 10.80 -21.41 14.01
N ALA A 102 11.89 -20.66 14.23
CA ALA A 102 13.24 -21.21 14.22
C ALA A 102 13.46 -22.25 15.34
N ALA A 103 12.96 -22.00 16.56
CA ALA A 103 13.09 -22.96 17.65
C ALA A 103 12.36 -24.28 17.35
N LEU A 104 11.14 -24.20 16.78
CA LEU A 104 10.37 -25.36 16.36
C LEU A 104 11.04 -26.13 15.22
N GLU A 105 11.57 -25.42 14.22
CA GLU A 105 12.26 -26.01 13.06
C GLU A 105 13.55 -26.75 13.49
N GLU A 106 14.35 -26.13 14.37
CA GLU A 106 15.59 -26.70 14.90
C GLU A 106 15.34 -27.82 15.94
N LYS A 107 14.07 -28.16 16.22
CA LYS A 107 13.64 -29.12 17.25
C LYS A 107 14.25 -28.83 18.63
N LYS A 108 14.57 -27.57 18.90
CA LYS A 108 14.94 -27.15 20.25
C LYS A 108 13.65 -27.03 21.05
N SER A 109 13.41 -28.00 21.93
CA SER A 109 12.38 -27.85 22.97
C SER A 109 12.62 -26.53 23.68
N ILE A 110 11.58 -25.70 23.74
CA ILE A 110 11.56 -24.42 24.46
C ILE A 110 11.71 -24.69 25.96
#